data_AF-A0A1A9V0C1-F1
#
_entry.id   AF-A0A1A9V0C1-F1
#
_cell.length_a   1.000
_cell.length_b   1.000
_cell.length_c   1.000
_cell.angle_alpha   90.00
_cell.angle_beta   90.00
_cell.angle_gamma   90.00
#
_symmetry.space_group_name_H-M   'P 1'
#
loop_
_entity.id
_entity.type
_entity.pdbx_description
1 polymer ?
#
loop_
_entity_poly.entity_id
_entity_poly.type
_entity_poly.pdbx_seq_one_letter_code
_entity_poly.pdbx_strand_id
1 'polypeptide(L)'
;MTVKSEKHKNVKTQLVCSKWLLHSSAAVIRILLVRLYFSQLPDDKVPYVNSAGEKYRIKQLLHQLPPQDNEVRYCHSLTDEERKELRIFSAQRKREALGRGAVRLLPDERPCKNRKV
;
A
#
# COMPACT_ATOMS: atom_id res chain seq x y z
N MET A 1 28.74 -17.03 -38.76
CA MET A 1 28.86 -18.15 -37.80
C MET A 1 30.02 -17.83 -36.87
N THR A 2 29.99 -17.75 -35.55
CA THR A 2 28.96 -17.68 -34.53
C THR A 2 29.69 -17.02 -33.36
N VAL A 3 29.30 -15.81 -32.94
CA VAL A 3 29.83 -15.21 -31.69
C VAL A 3 29.12 -15.91 -30.54
N LYS A 4 29.78 -16.89 -29.92
CA LYS A 4 29.29 -17.48 -28.66
C LYS A 4 29.52 -16.45 -27.55
N SER A 5 28.46 -15.71 -27.24
CA SER A 5 28.35 -14.89 -26.04
C SER A 5 28.18 -15.82 -24.83
N GLU A 6 29.27 -16.08 -24.13
CA GLU A 6 29.28 -16.85 -22.90
C GLU A 6 29.02 -15.92 -21.71
N LYS A 7 27.73 -15.58 -21.49
CA LYS A 7 27.32 -14.89 -20.26
C LYS A 7 27.21 -15.91 -19.14
N HIS A 8 28.35 -16.14 -18.47
CA HIS A 8 28.45 -16.74 -17.16
C HIS A 8 27.49 -16.01 -16.20
N LYS A 9 26.31 -16.59 -15.97
CA LYS A 9 25.38 -16.13 -14.93
C LYS A 9 26.04 -16.45 -13.60
N ASN A 10 26.57 -15.41 -12.96
CA ASN A 10 27.28 -15.49 -11.70
C ASN A 10 26.33 -15.99 -10.60
N VAL A 11 26.50 -17.25 -10.19
CA VAL A 11 25.75 -17.92 -9.11
C VAL A 11 25.86 -17.14 -7.78
N LYS A 12 26.88 -16.28 -7.62
CA LYS A 12 27.02 -15.43 -6.43
C LYS A 12 25.94 -14.34 -6.35
N THR A 13 25.42 -13.85 -7.46
CA THR A 13 24.37 -12.80 -7.44
C THR A 13 23.02 -13.33 -6.98
N GLN A 14 22.75 -14.62 -7.19
CA GLN A 14 21.52 -15.28 -6.72
C GLN A 14 21.58 -15.62 -5.21
N LEU A 15 22.77 -15.94 -4.69
CA LEU A 15 22.96 -16.23 -3.27
C LEU A 15 22.93 -14.97 -2.39
N VAL A 16 23.37 -13.82 -2.92
CA VAL A 16 23.29 -12.53 -2.22
C VAL A 16 21.83 -12.14 -1.97
N CYS A 17 20.93 -12.28 -2.96
CA CYS A 17 19.51 -11.96 -2.78
C CYS A 17 18.84 -12.85 -1.71
N SER A 18 19.24 -14.12 -1.63
CA SER A 18 18.73 -15.08 -0.65
C SER A 18 19.20 -14.78 0.79
N LYS A 19 20.42 -14.25 0.95
CA LYS A 19 21.00 -14.02 2.29
C LYS A 19 20.52 -12.73 2.97
N TRP A 20 20.01 -11.75 2.23
CA TRP A 20 19.36 -10.54 2.79
C TRP A 20 17.95 -10.80 3.35
N LEU A 21 17.24 -11.80 2.83
CA LEU A 21 15.88 -12.17 3.28
C LEU A 21 15.89 -13.00 4.58
N LEU A 22 16.96 -13.73 4.88
CA LEU A 22 17.03 -14.63 6.04
C LEU A 22 17.54 -13.99 7.34
N HIS A 23 18.03 -12.74 7.34
CA HIS A 23 18.63 -12.12 8.54
C HIS A 23 17.76 -11.06 9.23
N SER A 24 16.56 -10.76 8.73
CA SER A 24 15.65 -9.80 9.39
C SER A 24 14.35 -10.49 9.81
N SER A 25 14.35 -11.05 11.01
CA SER A 25 13.15 -11.58 11.67
C SER A 25 11.98 -10.59 11.60
N ALA A 26 12.25 -9.28 11.71
CA ALA A 26 11.26 -8.22 11.59
C ALA A 26 10.60 -8.12 10.20
N ALA A 27 11.33 -8.35 9.10
CA ALA A 27 10.78 -8.32 7.75
C ALA A 27 9.86 -9.53 7.49
N VAL A 28 10.27 -10.72 7.96
CA VAL A 28 9.46 -11.93 7.89
C VAL A 28 8.17 -11.78 8.71
N ILE A 29 8.27 -11.26 9.94
CA ILE A 29 7.11 -10.97 10.81
C ILE A 29 6.17 -9.97 10.13
N ARG A 30 6.69 -8.90 9.48
CA ARG A 30 5.85 -7.93 8.75
C ARG A 30 5.09 -8.58 7.59
N ILE A 31 5.72 -9.46 6.82
CA ILE A 31 5.04 -10.18 5.72
C ILE A 31 3.90 -11.05 6.27
N LEU A 32 4.12 -11.77 7.36
CA LEU A 32 3.09 -12.61 7.99
C LEU A 32 1.92 -11.79 8.53
N LEU A 33 2.20 -10.65 9.17
CA LEU A 33 1.15 -9.75 9.68
C LEU A 33 0.25 -9.20 8.55
N VAL A 34 0.84 -8.87 7.40
CA VAL A 34 0.07 -8.43 6.23
C VAL A 34 -0.83 -9.55 5.71
N ARG A 35 -0.32 -10.78 5.61
CA ARG A 35 -1.12 -11.93 5.18
C ARG A 35 -2.27 -12.22 6.14
N LEU A 36 -2.00 -12.19 7.45
CA LEU A 36 -3.02 -12.38 8.47
C LEU A 36 -4.08 -11.29 8.43
N TYR A 37 -3.68 -10.02 8.24
CA TYR A 37 -4.63 -8.92 8.10
C TYR A 37 -5.58 -9.15 6.93
N PHE A 38 -5.06 -9.48 5.75
CA PHE A 38 -5.89 -9.69 4.57
C PHE A 38 -6.80 -10.92 4.68
N SER A 39 -6.40 -11.97 5.41
CA SER A 39 -7.28 -13.12 5.65
C SER A 39 -8.48 -12.81 6.56
N GLN A 40 -8.52 -11.63 7.19
CA GLN A 40 -9.68 -11.18 7.96
C GLN A 40 -10.69 -10.38 7.12
N LEU A 41 -10.39 -10.10 5.85
CA LEU A 41 -11.30 -9.43 4.93
C LEU A 41 -12.07 -10.48 4.13
N PRO A 42 -13.31 -10.17 3.68
CA PRO A 42 -13.99 -10.96 2.65
C PRO A 42 -13.12 -11.11 1.40
N ASP A 43 -13.16 -12.28 0.76
CA ASP A 43 -12.32 -12.62 -0.41
C ASP A 43 -12.48 -11.61 -1.55
N ASP A 44 -13.70 -11.13 -1.78
CA ASP A 44 -14.04 -10.13 -2.82
C ASP A 44 -13.49 -8.73 -2.53
N LYS A 45 -12.93 -8.50 -1.33
CA LYS A 45 -12.35 -7.22 -0.88
C LYS A 45 -10.84 -7.28 -0.70
N VAL A 46 -10.21 -8.44 -0.89
CA VAL A 46 -8.74 -8.56 -0.85
C VAL A 46 -8.16 -7.97 -2.16
N PRO A 47 -7.27 -6.96 -2.09
CA PRO A 47 -6.86 -6.18 -3.26
C PRO A 47 -5.74 -6.85 -4.06
N TYR A 48 -6.03 -8.00 -4.68
CA TYR A 48 -5.15 -8.61 -5.66
C TYR A 48 -5.14 -7.81 -6.96
N VAL A 49 -4.01 -7.81 -7.68
CA VAL A 49 -3.87 -7.11 -8.96
C VAL A 49 -4.94 -7.59 -9.95
N ASN A 50 -5.64 -6.65 -10.57
CA ASN A 50 -6.77 -6.80 -11.49
C ASN A 50 -8.03 -7.49 -10.91
N SER A 51 -8.15 -7.60 -9.58
CA SER A 51 -9.28 -8.26 -8.93
C SER A 51 -10.45 -7.32 -8.60
N ALA A 52 -11.60 -7.90 -8.23
CA ALA A 52 -12.72 -7.15 -7.66
C ALA A 52 -12.32 -6.37 -6.39
N GLY A 53 -11.46 -6.95 -5.56
CA GLY A 53 -10.96 -6.32 -4.34
C GLY A 53 -10.06 -5.12 -4.60
N GLU A 54 -9.29 -5.11 -5.69
CA GLU A 54 -8.54 -3.90 -6.10
C GLU A 54 -9.49 -2.77 -6.49
N LYS A 55 -10.51 -3.08 -7.32
CA LYS A 55 -11.54 -2.10 -7.69
C LYS A 55 -12.28 -1.58 -6.45
N TYR A 56 -12.59 -2.45 -5.49
CA TYR A 56 -13.17 -2.07 -4.21
C TYR A 56 -12.24 -1.14 -3.43
N ARG A 57 -10.96 -1.49 -3.30
CA ARG A 57 -9.94 -0.69 -2.61
C ARG A 57 -9.78 0.70 -3.22
N ILE A 58 -9.81 0.83 -4.55
CA ILE A 58 -9.78 2.12 -5.26
C ILE A 58 -11.01 2.95 -4.91
N LYS A 59 -12.21 2.38 -4.93
CA LYS A 59 -13.45 3.09 -4.51
C LYS A 59 -13.35 3.58 -3.07
N GLN A 60 -12.84 2.74 -2.16
CA GLN A 60 -12.63 3.12 -0.76
C GLN A 60 -11.59 4.23 -0.60
N LEU A 61 -10.51 4.22 -1.40
CA LEU A 61 -9.53 5.31 -1.42
C LEU A 61 -10.16 6.63 -1.85
N LEU A 62 -10.91 6.64 -2.95
CA LEU A 62 -11.55 7.85 -3.46
C LEU A 62 -12.57 8.41 -2.47
N HIS A 63 -13.30 7.54 -1.77
CA HIS A 63 -14.23 7.95 -0.72
C HIS A 63 -13.52 8.59 0.48
N GLN A 64 -12.39 8.01 0.91
CA GLN A 64 -11.60 8.52 2.05
C GLN A 64 -10.74 9.73 1.70
N LEU A 65 -10.30 9.83 0.45
CA LEU A 65 -9.38 10.84 -0.07
C LEU A 65 -9.98 11.49 -1.33
N PRO A 66 -11.00 12.35 -1.18
CA PRO A 66 -11.59 13.07 -2.30
C PRO A 66 -10.52 13.88 -3.06
N PRO A 67 -10.54 13.91 -4.40
CA PRO A 67 -9.54 14.62 -5.20
C PRO A 67 -9.55 16.15 -4.95
N GLN A 68 -10.66 16.71 -4.51
CA GLN A 68 -10.83 18.13 -4.15
C GLN A 68 -9.93 18.54 -2.97
N ASP A 69 -9.69 17.65 -2.01
CA ASP A 69 -8.77 17.89 -0.89
C ASP A 69 -7.29 17.86 -1.32
N ASN A 70 -7.02 17.35 -2.53
CA ASN A 70 -5.68 16.99 -2.95
C ASN A 70 -5.11 17.96 -3.98
N GLU A 71 -5.92 18.39 -4.94
CA GLU A 71 -5.47 19.17 -6.09
C GLU A 71 -6.49 20.25 -6.46
N VAL A 72 -5.98 21.48 -6.60
CA VAL A 72 -6.76 22.68 -6.93
C VAL A 72 -7.58 22.53 -8.22
N ARG A 73 -7.13 21.72 -9.19
CA ARG A 73 -7.82 21.54 -10.48
C ARG A 73 -9.24 20.96 -10.36
N TYR A 74 -9.56 20.34 -9.23
CA TYR A 74 -10.88 19.79 -8.95
C TYR A 74 -11.81 20.75 -8.21
N CYS A 75 -11.36 21.98 -7.93
CA CYS A 75 -12.12 22.99 -7.19
C CYS A 75 -12.32 24.23 -8.06
N HIS A 76 -13.56 24.48 -8.48
CA HIS A 76 -13.87 25.55 -9.44
C HIS A 76 -14.08 26.93 -8.81
N SER A 77 -14.38 27.00 -7.51
CA SER A 77 -14.84 28.22 -6.83
C SER A 77 -13.87 28.76 -5.77
N LEU A 78 -12.61 28.31 -5.77
CA LEU A 78 -11.60 28.80 -4.81
C LEU A 78 -10.99 30.12 -5.26
N THR A 79 -10.85 31.05 -4.31
CA THR A 79 -10.02 32.26 -4.43
C THR A 79 -8.53 31.91 -4.47
N ASP A 80 -7.67 32.85 -4.89
CA ASP A 80 -6.23 32.60 -4.98
C ASP A 80 -5.58 32.26 -3.64
N GLU A 81 -6.05 32.86 -2.54
CA GLU A 81 -5.55 32.55 -1.19
C GLU A 81 -5.97 31.13 -0.78
N GLU A 82 -7.23 30.74 -0.96
CA GLU A 82 -7.69 29.37 -0.66
C GLU A 82 -6.98 28.33 -1.52
N ARG A 83 -6.65 28.65 -2.78
CA ARG A 83 -5.84 27.76 -3.65
C ARG A 83 -4.45 27.54 -3.09
N LYS A 84 -3.84 28.58 -2.50
CA LYS A 84 -2.52 28.50 -1.87
C LYS A 84 -2.58 27.69 -0.57
N GLU A 85 -3.57 27.95 0.28
CA GLU A 85 -3.81 27.19 1.50
C GLU A 85 -4.03 25.70 1.21
N LEU A 86 -4.85 25.36 0.20
CA LEU A 86 -5.09 23.98 -0.21
C LEU A 86 -3.79 23.27 -0.64
N ARG A 87 -2.89 23.96 -1.35
CA ARG A 87 -1.59 23.39 -1.73
C ARG A 87 -0.74 23.06 -0.51
N ILE A 88 -0.69 23.96 0.48
CA ILE A 88 0.05 23.78 1.73
C ILE A 88 -0.55 22.61 2.51
N PHE A 89 -1.86 22.60 2.70
CA PHE A 89 -2.59 21.54 3.39
C PHE A 89 -2.36 20.17 2.73
N SER A 90 -2.55 20.07 1.42
CA SER A 90 -2.36 18.82 0.66
C SER A 90 -0.93 18.30 0.79
N ALA A 91 0.08 19.18 0.67
CA ALA A 91 1.48 18.81 0.82
C ALA A 91 1.80 18.30 2.24
N GLN A 92 1.31 19.00 3.27
CA GLN A 92 1.51 18.60 4.65
C GLN A 92 0.81 17.26 4.97
N ARG A 93 -0.46 17.11 4.58
CA ARG A 93 -1.23 15.87 4.75
C ARG A 93 -0.55 14.67 4.09
N LYS A 94 -0.02 14.83 2.87
CA LYS A 94 0.74 13.79 2.18
C LYS A 94 1.99 13.38 2.94
N ARG A 95 2.73 14.35 3.48
CA ARG A 95 3.98 14.11 4.19
C ARG A 95 3.77 13.45 5.55
N GLU A 96 2.76 13.90 6.28
CA GLU A 96 2.67 13.62 7.72
C GLU A 96 1.60 12.59 8.08
N ALA A 97 0.52 12.51 7.32
CA ALA A 97 -0.67 11.74 7.70
C ALA A 97 -1.00 10.56 6.76
N LEU A 98 -0.71 10.66 5.45
CA LEU A 98 -0.99 9.56 4.52
C LEU A 98 -0.04 8.38 4.72
N GLY A 99 -0.58 7.16 4.68
CA GLY A 99 0.21 5.92 4.72
C GLY A 99 0.79 5.56 6.09
N ARG A 100 0.34 6.19 7.18
CA ARG A 100 0.85 5.95 8.55
C ARG A 100 0.25 4.74 9.28
N GLY A 101 -0.58 3.94 8.61
CA GLY A 101 -1.22 2.77 9.23
C GLY A 101 -0.23 1.63 9.52
N ALA A 102 -0.36 1.01 10.70
CA ALA A 102 0.39 -0.19 11.08
C ALA A 102 -0.56 -1.31 11.51
N VAL A 103 -0.35 -2.52 11.00
CA VAL A 103 -1.07 -3.72 11.45
C VAL A 103 -0.49 -4.17 12.78
N ARG A 104 -1.33 -4.33 13.80
CA ARG A 104 -0.95 -4.84 15.12
C ARG A 104 -1.89 -5.97 15.53
N LEU A 105 -1.34 -6.98 16.18
CA LEU A 105 -2.13 -8.00 16.86
C LEU A 105 -2.78 -7.36 18.09
N LEU A 106 -4.06 -7.66 18.28
CA LEU A 106 -4.78 -7.30 19.49
C LEU A 106 -4.55 -8.40 20.54
N PRO A 107 -4.48 -8.06 21.84
CA PRO A 107 -4.32 -9.06 22.90
C PRO A 107 -5.53 -9.97 23.02
N ASP A 108 -6.72 -9.45 22.71
CA ASP A 108 -7.99 -10.18 22.79
C ASP A 108 -8.74 -10.13 21.45
N GLU A 109 -9.50 -11.18 21.17
CA GLU A 109 -10.37 -11.22 20.00
C GLU A 109 -11.47 -10.16 20.09
N ARG A 110 -11.54 -9.31 19.06
CA ARG A 110 -12.64 -8.36 18.88
C ARG A 110 -13.32 -8.64 17.55
N PRO A 111 -14.38 -9.48 17.54
CA PRO A 111 -15.07 -9.79 16.31
C PRO A 111 -15.68 -8.53 15.71
N CYS A 112 -15.33 -8.22 14.46
CA CYS A 112 -15.97 -7.16 13.70
C CYS A 112 -17.44 -7.51 13.50
N LYS A 113 -18.37 -6.64 13.92
CA LYS A 113 -19.83 -6.86 13.85
C LYS A 113 -20.37 -7.21 12.45
N ASN A 114 -19.58 -6.93 11.40
CA ASN A 114 -19.94 -7.14 9.99
C ASN A 114 -19.03 -8.15 9.27
N ARG A 115 -18.33 -9.04 9.98
CA ARG A 115 -17.58 -10.14 9.35
C ARG A 115 -18.59 -11.15 8.80
N LYS A 116 -19.00 -10.98 7.53
CA LYS A 116 -19.63 -12.07 6.78
C LYS A 116 -18.52 -13.02 6.37
N VAL A 117 -18.53 -14.23 6.96
CA VAL A 117 -17.76 -15.39 6.49
C VAL A 117 -18.40 -15.89 5.21
#